data_AF-A0A8T7L703-F1
#
_entry.id   AF-A0A8T7L703-F1
#
_cell.length_a   1.000
_cell.length_b   1.000
_cell.length_c   1.000
_cell.angle_alpha   90.00
_cell.angle_beta   90.00
_cell.angle_gamma   90.00
#
_symmetry.space_group_name_H-M   'P 1'
#
loop_
_entity.id
_entity.type
_entity.pdbx_description
1 polymer ?
#
loop_
_entity_poly.entity_id
_entity_poly.type
_entity_poly.pdbx_seq_one_letter_code
_entity_poly.pdbx_strand_id
1 'polypeptide(L)'
;MIYEIHLYVPKTGTLSPTMLEWLFQNGQSLNQPEAFWPVRKLKPKALARLMLKLDPTLIPVRAPGGDVELHYPNKDLGVVLYLHDRGVIIFFPYMAYGVYSRIVLGICYTYIRYLYDAVGFWSYDPQLDVISYADDYQSLEETAMLMDAILPRMLPG
;
A
#
# COMPACT_ATOMS: atom_id res chain seq x y z
N MET A 1 -16.28 -1.58 -4.09
CA MET A 1 -15.07 -2.42 -3.98
C MET A 1 -14.02 -1.61 -3.22
N ILE A 2 -13.26 -2.23 -2.32
CA ILE A 2 -12.10 -1.58 -1.69
C ILE A 2 -10.88 -1.90 -2.55
N TYR A 3 -10.12 -0.87 -2.90
CA TYR A 3 -8.84 -1.00 -3.57
C TYR A 3 -7.73 -1.07 -2.52
N GLU A 4 -6.68 -1.83 -2.80
CA GLU A 4 -5.55 -2.01 -1.90
C GLU A 4 -4.24 -1.95 -2.67
N ILE A 5 -3.24 -1.27 -2.10
CA ILE A 5 -1.87 -1.27 -2.64
C ILE A 5 -0.96 -1.73 -1.51
N HIS A 6 -0.23 -2.81 -1.79
CA HIS A 6 0.66 -3.44 -0.82
C HIS A 6 2.06 -2.87 -0.97
N LEU A 7 2.65 -2.47 0.15
CA LEU A 7 3.97 -1.87 0.20
C LEU A 7 4.90 -2.73 1.03
N TYR A 8 6.02 -3.11 0.43
CA TYR A 8 7.03 -3.97 1.06
C TYR A 8 8.41 -3.35 1.00
N VAL A 9 9.28 -3.69 1.96
CA VAL A 9 10.71 -3.34 1.91
C VAL A 9 11.53 -4.61 1.70
N PRO A 10 11.94 -4.94 0.47
CA PRO A 10 12.69 -6.16 0.18
C PRO A 10 14.06 -6.17 0.86
N LYS A 11 14.50 -7.34 1.36
CA LYS A 11 15.85 -7.49 1.94
C LYS A 11 16.95 -7.37 0.89
N THR A 12 16.64 -7.68 -0.36
CA THR A 12 17.55 -7.64 -1.52
C THR A 12 17.63 -6.27 -2.19
N GLY A 13 16.78 -5.31 -1.78
CA GLY A 13 16.64 -4.00 -2.42
C GLY A 13 15.66 -3.96 -3.59
N THR A 14 15.21 -5.12 -4.11
CA THR A 14 14.24 -5.22 -5.21
C THR A 14 13.13 -6.22 -4.88
N LEU A 15 11.88 -5.91 -5.27
CA LEU A 15 10.73 -6.79 -5.06
C LEU A 15 10.52 -7.66 -6.31
N SER A 16 10.59 -8.98 -6.17
CA SER A 16 10.36 -9.91 -7.28
C SER A 16 9.00 -10.61 -7.19
N PRO A 17 8.45 -11.12 -8.32
CA PRO A 17 7.22 -11.91 -8.31
C PRO A 17 7.29 -13.14 -7.38
N THR A 18 8.43 -13.83 -7.34
CA THR A 18 8.64 -14.98 -6.44
C THR A 18 8.61 -14.61 -4.96
N MET A 19 9.05 -13.41 -4.60
CA MET A 19 8.92 -12.91 -3.23
C MET A 19 7.46 -12.63 -2.89
N LEU A 20 6.70 -12.04 -3.82
CA LEU A 20 5.26 -11.82 -3.64
C LEU A 20 4.51 -13.13 -3.48
N GLU A 21 4.76 -14.10 -4.36
CA GLU A 21 4.16 -15.43 -4.25
C GLU A 21 4.43 -16.04 -2.86
N TRP A 22 5.67 -15.96 -2.38
CA TRP A 22 6.01 -16.40 -1.04
C TRP A 22 5.22 -15.63 0.03
N LEU A 23 5.10 -14.31 -0.08
CA LEU A 23 4.36 -13.45 0.87
C LEU A 23 2.86 -13.77 0.88
N PHE A 24 2.24 -14.04 -0.26
CA PHE A 24 0.83 -14.43 -0.33
C PHE A 24 0.61 -15.82 0.27
N GLN A 25 1.53 -16.76 0.05
CA GLN A 25 1.43 -18.11 0.60
C GLN A 25 1.73 -18.17 2.11
N ASN A 26 2.66 -17.34 2.59
CA ASN A 26 3.25 -17.48 3.93
C ASN A 26 3.10 -16.25 4.84
N GLY A 27 2.59 -15.12 4.33
CA GLY A 27 2.58 -13.84 5.01
C GLY A 27 1.75 -13.80 6.30
N GLN A 28 0.83 -14.74 6.48
CA GLN A 28 0.04 -14.92 7.70
C GLN A 28 0.60 -15.98 8.66
N SER A 29 1.67 -16.69 8.26
CA SER A 29 2.24 -17.76 9.07
C SER A 29 3.08 -17.21 10.22
N LEU A 30 2.72 -17.60 11.45
CA LEU A 30 3.49 -17.27 12.65
C LEU A 30 4.73 -18.16 12.83
N ASN A 31 4.84 -19.23 12.04
CA ASN A 31 5.85 -20.28 12.23
C ASN A 31 7.05 -20.14 11.28
N GLN A 32 7.04 -19.17 10.37
CA GLN A 32 8.14 -18.99 9.41
C GLN A 32 9.35 -18.31 10.08
N PRO A 33 10.54 -18.94 10.06
CA PRO A 33 11.74 -18.33 10.59
C PRO A 33 12.08 -17.01 9.89
N GLU A 34 12.58 -16.03 10.65
CA GLU A 34 12.87 -14.68 10.15
C GLU A 34 13.81 -14.66 8.93
N ALA A 35 14.74 -15.62 8.83
CA ALA A 35 15.68 -15.74 7.72
C ALA A 35 15.00 -15.93 6.36
N PHE A 36 13.83 -16.58 6.32
CA PHE A 36 13.12 -16.90 5.08
C PHE A 36 12.19 -15.79 4.60
N TRP A 37 11.89 -14.80 5.45
CA TRP A 37 11.08 -13.67 5.03
C TRP A 37 11.83 -12.86 3.95
N PRO A 38 11.24 -12.62 2.77
CA PRO A 38 11.91 -11.85 1.71
C PRO A 38 11.94 -10.35 2.00
N VAL A 39 11.13 -9.89 2.95
CA VAL A 39 10.97 -8.48 3.33
C VAL A 39 11.49 -8.23 4.74
N ARG A 40 11.95 -7.00 4.99
CA ARG A 40 12.44 -6.57 6.31
C ARG A 40 11.30 -6.54 7.31
N LYS A 41 11.58 -6.95 8.54
CA LYS A 41 10.67 -6.71 9.66
C LYS A 41 10.62 -5.21 9.99
N LEU A 42 9.42 -4.67 10.06
CA LEU A 42 9.14 -3.26 10.35
C LEU A 42 8.76 -3.07 11.83
N LYS A 43 8.84 -1.82 12.27
CA LYS A 43 8.35 -1.39 13.59
C LYS A 43 7.13 -0.48 13.35
N PRO A 44 5.89 -0.99 13.37
CA PRO A 44 4.69 -0.23 12.98
C PRO A 44 4.58 1.13 13.66
N LYS A 45 4.81 1.18 14.98
CA LYS A 45 4.77 2.44 15.74
C LYS A 45 5.86 3.44 15.35
N ALA A 46 7.05 2.98 14.98
CA ALA A 46 8.11 3.87 14.54
C ALA A 46 7.81 4.42 13.14
N LEU A 47 7.29 3.56 12.26
CA LEU A 47 6.84 3.95 10.93
C LEU A 47 5.65 4.92 10.99
N ALA A 48 4.70 4.69 11.88
CA ALA A 48 3.57 5.60 12.11
C ALA A 48 4.04 7.01 12.52
N ARG A 49 5.04 7.10 13.39
CA ARG A 49 5.64 8.40 13.76
C ARG A 49 6.36 9.07 12.59
N LEU A 50 6.98 8.29 11.70
CA LEU A 50 7.59 8.83 10.49
C LEU A 50 6.52 9.42 9.57
N MET A 51 5.42 8.68 9.36
CA MET A 51 4.28 9.16 8.57
C MET A 51 3.64 10.41 9.17
N LEU A 52 3.48 10.47 10.50
CA LEU A 52 2.95 11.66 11.19
C LEU A 52 3.88 12.88 11.14
N LYS A 53 5.17 12.70 10.82
CA LYS A 53 6.07 13.82 10.54
C LYS A 53 5.87 14.38 9.15
N LEU A 54 5.57 13.52 8.17
CA LEU A 54 5.19 13.94 6.83
C LEU A 54 3.83 14.64 6.85
N ASP A 55 2.84 13.97 7.43
CA ASP A 55 1.45 14.41 7.46
C ASP A 55 0.91 14.33 8.89
N PRO A 56 0.99 15.45 9.64
CA PRO A 56 0.46 15.53 11.00
C PRO A 56 -1.06 15.44 11.09
N THR A 57 -1.78 15.47 9.96
CA THR A 57 -3.25 15.43 9.93
C THR A 57 -3.81 14.01 9.96
N LEU A 58 -2.96 13.00 9.73
CA LEU A 58 -3.34 11.60 9.83
C LEU A 58 -3.82 11.26 11.25
N ILE A 59 -4.90 10.50 11.34
CA ILE A 59 -5.51 10.10 12.60
C ILE A 59 -5.04 8.68 12.94
N PRO A 60 -4.18 8.49 13.96
CA PRO A 60 -3.69 7.18 14.32
C PRO A 60 -4.75 6.38 15.10
N VAL A 61 -4.97 5.14 14.66
CA VAL A 61 -5.88 4.18 15.29
C VAL A 61 -5.08 2.90 15.61
N ARG A 62 -5.37 2.30 16.76
CA ARG A 62 -4.72 1.05 17.17
C ARG A 62 -5.36 -0.13 16.45
N ALA A 63 -4.56 -0.89 15.71
CA ALA A 63 -4.98 -2.15 15.10
C ALA A 63 -4.58 -3.37 15.97
N PRO A 64 -5.10 -4.58 15.67
CA PRO A 64 -4.69 -5.82 16.33
C PRO A 64 -3.18 -6.09 16.24
N GLY A 65 -2.65 -6.96 17.09
CA GLY A 65 -1.25 -7.42 16.97
C GLY A 65 -0.15 -6.37 17.23
N GLY A 66 -0.51 -5.13 17.58
CA GLY A 66 0.46 -4.03 17.74
C GLY A 66 0.67 -3.21 16.46
N ASP A 67 -0.13 -3.49 15.44
CA ASP A 67 -0.21 -2.75 14.19
C ASP A 67 -0.86 -1.37 14.42
N VAL A 68 -0.75 -0.51 13.40
CA VAL A 68 -1.26 0.86 13.45
C VAL A 68 -1.99 1.17 12.16
N GLU A 69 -3.18 1.76 12.27
CA GLU A 69 -3.86 2.37 11.14
C GLU A 69 -3.65 3.89 11.19
N LEU A 70 -3.42 4.50 10.03
CA LEU A 70 -3.41 5.95 9.86
C LEU A 70 -4.52 6.32 8.90
N HIS A 71 -5.54 6.99 9.43
CA HIS A 71 -6.72 7.37 8.67
C HIS A 71 -6.51 8.78 8.11
N TYR A 72 -6.80 8.95 6.83
CA TYR A 72 -6.85 10.29 6.25
C TYR A 72 -8.01 11.08 6.89
N PRO A 73 -7.83 12.37 7.24
CA PRO A 73 -8.81 13.11 8.05
C PRO A 73 -10.19 13.24 7.38
N ASN A 74 -10.23 13.27 6.04
CA ASN A 74 -11.49 13.26 5.30
C ASN A 74 -12.01 11.82 5.16
N LYS A 75 -13.03 11.49 5.98
CA LYS A 75 -13.68 10.18 5.99
C LYS A 75 -14.36 9.80 4.67
N ASP A 76 -14.80 10.79 3.88
CA ASP A 76 -15.48 10.55 2.60
C ASP A 76 -14.50 10.01 1.54
N LEU A 77 -13.20 10.28 1.70
CA LEU A 77 -12.16 9.72 0.83
C LEU A 77 -11.81 8.27 1.21
N GLY A 78 -12.09 7.85 2.44
CA GLY A 78 -11.90 6.47 2.90
C GLY A 78 -10.47 5.94 2.80
N VAL A 79 -9.45 6.81 2.77
CA VAL A 79 -8.04 6.41 2.67
C VAL A 79 -7.52 5.99 4.04
N VAL A 80 -6.99 4.77 4.13
CA VAL A 80 -6.42 4.20 5.35
C VAL A 80 -5.07 3.57 5.02
N LEU A 81 -4.03 3.92 5.77
CA LEU A 81 -2.75 3.20 5.72
C LEU A 81 -2.70 2.24 6.90
N TYR A 82 -2.67 0.94 6.63
CA TYR A 82 -2.51 -0.11 7.62
C TYR A 82 -1.04 -0.53 7.71
N LEU A 83 -0.40 -0.23 8.83
CA LEU A 83 1.01 -0.48 9.08
C LEU A 83 1.16 -1.73 9.95
N HIS A 84 1.80 -2.76 9.41
CA HIS A 84 2.08 -4.00 10.11
C HIS A 84 3.57 -4.35 10.07
N ASP A 85 3.95 -5.46 10.69
CA ASP A 85 5.36 -5.81 10.87
C ASP A 85 6.08 -6.28 9.59
N ARG A 86 5.35 -6.45 8.47
CA ARG A 86 5.91 -6.87 7.17
C ARG A 86 5.72 -5.85 6.05
N GLY A 87 4.87 -4.85 6.23
CA GLY A 87 4.56 -3.91 5.17
C GLY A 87 3.58 -2.82 5.59
N VAL A 88 3.11 -2.09 4.58
CA VAL A 88 2.00 -1.15 4.67
C VAL A 88 0.99 -1.55 3.61
N ILE A 89 -0.30 -1.50 3.95
CA ILE A 89 -1.37 -1.64 2.95
C ILE A 89 -2.12 -0.32 2.91
N ILE A 90 -2.24 0.28 1.73
CA ILE A 90 -3.06 1.47 1.53
C ILE A 90 -4.42 1.03 1.00
N PHE A 91 -5.46 1.26 1.80
CA PHE A 91 -6.85 1.01 1.43
C PHE A 91 -7.51 2.31 0.98
N PHE A 92 -8.33 2.23 -0.07
CA PHE A 92 -9.21 3.32 -0.48
C PHE A 92 -10.43 2.77 -1.24
N PRO A 93 -11.59 3.43 -1.19
CA PRO A 93 -12.76 3.00 -1.96
C PRO A 93 -12.47 3.13 -3.46
N TYR A 94 -12.82 2.08 -4.22
CA TYR A 94 -12.89 2.18 -5.67
C TYR A 94 -13.97 3.20 -6.04
N MET A 95 -13.56 4.25 -6.75
CA MET A 95 -14.47 5.23 -7.32
C MET A 95 -14.38 5.16 -8.85
N ALA A 96 -15.52 4.96 -9.51
CA ALA A 96 -15.61 5.07 -10.96
C ALA A 96 -15.13 6.47 -11.40
N TYR A 97 -14.45 6.53 -12.55
CA TYR A 97 -13.67 7.67 -13.03
C TYR A 97 -14.30 9.05 -12.80
N GLY A 98 -13.50 9.98 -12.26
CA GLY A 98 -13.87 11.38 -12.08
C GLY A 98 -12.77 12.17 -11.36
N VAL A 99 -13.02 13.46 -11.07
CA VAL A 99 -12.07 14.31 -10.34
C VAL A 99 -11.69 13.70 -8.98
N TYR A 100 -12.64 13.03 -8.33
CA TYR A 100 -12.44 12.36 -7.04
C TYR A 100 -11.45 11.20 -7.09
N SER A 101 -11.49 10.34 -8.12
CA SER A 101 -10.55 9.21 -8.23
C SER A 101 -9.12 9.69 -8.40
N ARG A 102 -8.90 10.74 -9.20
CA ARG A 102 -7.58 11.37 -9.38
C ARG A 102 -7.03 11.98 -8.09
N ILE A 103 -7.89 12.61 -7.28
CA ILE A 103 -7.49 13.16 -5.99
C ILE A 103 -7.07 12.04 -5.05
N VAL A 104 -7.88 10.98 -4.92
CA VAL A 104 -7.58 9.84 -4.04
C VAL A 104 -6.29 9.14 -4.46
N LEU A 105 -6.12 8.86 -5.75
CA LEU A 105 -4.88 8.30 -6.28
C LEU A 105 -3.69 9.23 -5.99
N GLY A 106 -3.82 10.53 -6.26
CA GLY A 106 -2.76 11.51 -5.95
C GLY A 106 -2.32 11.49 -4.49
N ILE A 107 -3.28 11.36 -3.56
CA ILE A 107 -3.00 11.21 -2.12
C ILE A 107 -2.24 9.90 -1.86
N CYS A 108 -2.74 8.77 -2.35
CA CYS A 108 -2.12 7.46 -2.15
C CYS A 108 -0.67 7.44 -2.69
N TYR A 109 -0.47 7.88 -3.93
CA TYR A 109 0.84 7.96 -4.58
C TYR A 109 1.80 8.92 -3.88
N THR A 110 1.30 9.99 -3.25
CA THR A 110 2.15 10.86 -2.40
C THR A 110 2.73 10.08 -1.22
N TYR A 111 1.94 9.25 -0.54
CA TYR A 111 2.44 8.44 0.57
C TYR A 111 3.36 7.31 0.11
N ILE A 112 3.06 6.65 -0.99
CA ILE A 112 3.92 5.60 -1.56
C ILE A 112 5.28 6.20 -1.92
N ARG A 113 5.30 7.34 -2.63
CA ARG A 113 6.54 8.03 -2.99
C ARG A 113 7.36 8.41 -1.76
N TYR A 114 6.73 8.94 -0.72
CA TYR A 114 7.44 9.26 0.51
C TYR A 114 8.02 8.01 1.19
N LEU A 115 7.25 6.93 1.29
CA LEU A 115 7.69 5.67 1.90
C LEU A 115 8.86 5.05 1.11
N TYR A 116 8.80 5.14 -0.22
CA TYR A 116 9.92 4.83 -1.09
C TYR A 116 11.17 5.63 -0.71
N ASP A 117 11.09 6.96 -0.69
CA ASP A 117 12.25 7.83 -0.46
C ASP A 117 12.84 7.65 0.95
N ALA A 118 11.98 7.41 1.94
CA ALA A 118 12.40 7.36 3.34
C ALA A 118 12.88 5.98 3.80
N VAL A 119 12.36 4.89 3.22
CA VAL A 119 12.58 3.52 3.74
C VAL A 119 12.89 2.49 2.64
N GLY A 120 12.73 2.84 1.37
CA GLY A 120 12.97 1.95 0.23
C GLY A 120 11.80 0.98 -0.03
N PHE A 121 10.57 1.44 0.19
CA PHE A 121 9.38 0.65 -0.14
C PHE A 121 9.20 0.45 -1.65
N TRP A 122 8.70 -0.73 -2.01
CA TRP A 122 8.18 -1.11 -3.32
C TRP A 122 6.67 -1.28 -3.21
N SER A 123 5.93 -0.89 -4.24
CA SER A 123 4.48 -1.08 -4.36
C SER A 123 4.17 -2.33 -5.19
N TYR A 124 3.13 -3.04 -4.77
CA TYR A 124 2.45 -4.08 -5.52
C TYR A 124 0.96 -3.77 -5.52
N ASP A 125 0.37 -3.77 -6.70
CA ASP A 125 -1.06 -3.61 -6.94
C ASP A 125 -1.68 -5.00 -7.24
N PRO A 126 -2.38 -5.62 -6.28
CA PRO A 126 -2.97 -6.95 -6.48
C PRO A 126 -4.09 -6.99 -7.52
N GLN A 127 -4.79 -5.88 -7.75
CA GLN A 127 -5.89 -5.80 -8.71
C GLN A 127 -5.39 -5.75 -10.15
N LEU A 128 -4.24 -5.12 -10.38
CA LEU A 128 -3.61 -5.01 -11.71
C LEU A 128 -2.48 -6.01 -11.95
N ASP A 129 -2.02 -6.69 -10.89
CA ASP A 129 -0.83 -7.56 -10.88
C ASP A 129 0.44 -6.82 -11.31
N VAL A 130 0.64 -5.61 -10.77
CA VAL A 130 1.77 -4.73 -11.14
C VAL A 130 2.68 -4.50 -9.94
N ILE A 131 3.98 -4.71 -10.14
CA ILE A 131 5.04 -4.31 -9.21
C ILE A 131 5.63 -2.98 -9.68
N SER A 132 5.77 -2.03 -8.77
CA SER A 132 6.35 -0.72 -9.09
C SER A 132 7.40 -0.30 -8.07
N TYR A 133 8.45 0.35 -8.57
CA TYR A 133 9.49 0.99 -7.78
C TYR A 133 9.37 2.49 -7.96
N ALA A 134 9.49 3.23 -6.86
CA ALA A 134 9.58 4.70 -6.89
C ALA A 134 8.34 5.44 -7.40
N ASP A 135 7.25 4.72 -7.71
CA ASP A 135 6.10 5.19 -8.49
C ASP A 135 6.55 6.07 -9.66
N ASP A 136 6.89 5.45 -10.78
CA ASP A 136 7.01 6.18 -12.05
C ASP A 136 5.73 6.99 -12.24
N TYR A 137 5.80 8.32 -12.21
CA TYR A 137 4.63 9.21 -12.32
C TYR A 137 3.79 8.96 -13.60
N GLN A 138 4.36 8.27 -14.60
CA GLN A 138 3.64 7.74 -15.76
C GLN A 138 2.52 6.76 -15.37
N SER A 139 2.67 6.06 -14.23
CA SER A 139 1.72 5.09 -13.72
C SER A 139 0.44 5.71 -13.19
N LEU A 140 0.38 6.98 -12.76
CA LEU A 140 -0.86 7.47 -12.14
C LEU A 140 -1.99 7.60 -13.17
N GLU A 141 -1.66 8.06 -14.39
CA GLU A 141 -2.59 8.15 -15.51
C GLU A 141 -2.85 6.77 -16.13
N GLU A 142 -1.81 5.93 -16.26
CA GLU A 142 -1.94 4.54 -16.75
C GLU A 142 -2.70 3.62 -15.79
N THR A 143 -2.45 3.67 -14.48
CA THR A 143 -3.21 2.98 -13.43
C THR A 143 -4.65 3.47 -13.45
N ALA A 144 -4.90 4.77 -13.56
CA ALA A 144 -6.27 5.26 -13.71
C ALA A 144 -6.96 4.69 -14.96
N MET A 145 -6.25 4.62 -16.10
CA MET A 145 -6.77 4.00 -17.33
C MET A 145 -6.96 2.48 -17.22
N LEU A 146 -6.05 1.76 -16.57
CA LEU A 146 -6.11 0.32 -16.34
C LEU A 146 -7.24 -0.05 -15.39
N MET A 147 -7.41 0.73 -14.31
CA MET A 147 -8.55 0.63 -13.41
C MET A 147 -9.86 0.76 -14.17
N ASP A 148 -9.98 1.70 -15.12
CA ASP A 148 -11.17 1.85 -15.96
C ASP A 148 -11.36 0.72 -16.98
N ALA A 149 -10.27 0.20 -17.55
CA ALA A 149 -10.36 -0.83 -18.58
C ALA A 149 -10.72 -2.21 -18.00
N ILE A 150 -10.24 -2.51 -16.79
CA ILE A 150 -10.29 -3.84 -16.18
C ILE A 150 -11.41 -3.94 -15.13
N LEU A 151 -11.54 -2.96 -14.22
CA LEU A 151 -12.42 -3.12 -13.05
C LEU A 151 -13.91 -3.08 -13.37
N PRO A 152 -14.43 -2.31 -14.34
CA PRO A 152 -15.83 -2.42 -14.74
C PRO A 152 -16.23 -3.81 -15.24
N ARG A 153 -15.28 -4.60 -15.74
CA ARG A 153 -15.50 -6.00 -16.16
C ARG A 153 -15.50 -6.99 -15.00
N MET A 154 -15.02 -6.57 -13.82
CA MET A 154 -14.94 -7.38 -12.60
C MET A 154 -16.08 -7.10 -11.62
N LEU A 155 -16.87 -6.05 -11.84
CA LEU A 155 -18.08 -5.77 -11.06
C LEU A 155 -19.24 -6.60 -11.64
N PRO A 156 -19.99 -7.36 -10.80
CA PRO A 156 -21.23 -7.99 -11.26
C PRO A 156 -22.22 -6.90 -11.68
N GLY A 157 -22.76 -7.02 -12.89
CA GLY A 157 -23.78 -6.12 -13.43
C GLY A 157 -25.11 -6.21 -12.71
#